data_AF-A0A969JRQ6-F1
#
_entry.id   AF-A0A969JRQ6-F1
#
_cell.length_a   1.000
_cell.length_b   1.000
_cell.length_c   1.000
_cell.angle_alpha   90.00
_cell.angle_beta   90.00
_cell.angle_gamma   90.00
#
_symmetry.space_group_name_H-M   'P 1'
#
loop_
_entity.id
_entity.type
_entity.pdbx_description
1 polymer ?
#
loop_
_entity_poly.entity_id
_entity_poly.type
_entity_poly.pdbx_seq_one_letter_code
_entity_poly.pdbx_strand_id
1 'polypeptide(L)'
;MVFLPLGCAELLDRDRRKSSGHPSGKHIEIAPHSAAVSGISTIPLTAIAEELRRRFEADITTQPVLSKQLRSLVATSRFYMQRQYRPAWLTEAGLAPWPDDLLLALAEAGREGLRPTDYRIDELQHQLTVAKNTGATYSVTQWADLELHVTDTWFTYGTHRLGGRLNPRRIDREWGIQDHNRDLVPVLQDALTRNQAVDVLQTLIPPHSGYERLRQALADYRALEDNGGWPIVSTGSKLAKGARHARVRQLRARLLASGDLTAEAAGAGQDTVFDDALRQAVKRFQRRHGLTDDGVSGAANPSRVEHSGH
;
A
#
# COMPACT_ATOMS: atom_id res chain seq x y z
N MET A 1 -20.81 4.85 1.32
CA MET A 1 -21.48 4.86 2.64
C MET A 1 -20.98 3.66 3.44
N VAL A 2 -19.85 3.82 4.14
CA VAL A 2 -19.45 3.06 5.35
C VAL A 2 -18.52 4.01 6.11
N PHE A 3 -18.91 4.36 7.33
CA PHE A 3 -18.14 5.17 8.28
C PHE A 3 -17.11 4.28 9.00
N LEU A 4 -15.88 4.77 9.20
CA LEU A 4 -14.94 4.25 10.20
C LEU A 4 -14.44 5.44 11.04
N PRO A 5 -14.50 5.39 12.39
CA PRO A 5 -14.12 6.51 13.23
C PRO A 5 -12.64 6.50 13.61
N LEU A 6 -12.08 7.71 13.67
CA LEU A 6 -10.83 8.07 14.33
C LEU A 6 -10.95 7.90 15.86
N GLY A 7 -9.88 7.45 16.52
CA GLY A 7 -9.74 7.64 17.97
C GLY A 7 -8.77 6.68 18.67
N CYS A 8 -7.47 6.99 18.64
CA CYS A 8 -6.51 6.48 19.62
C CYS A 8 -5.37 7.49 19.79
N ALA A 9 -5.53 8.43 20.73
CA ALA A 9 -4.46 9.27 21.24
C ALA A 9 -4.90 9.86 22.59
N GLU A 10 -4.66 9.16 23.69
CA GLU A 10 -4.56 9.72 25.05
C GLU A 10 -4.25 8.60 26.04
N LEU A 11 -3.03 8.56 26.59
CA LEU A 11 -2.70 7.98 27.91
C LEU A 11 -1.19 7.87 28.05
N LEU A 12 -0.51 8.92 28.53
CA LEU A 12 0.78 8.84 29.24
C LEU A 12 1.12 10.25 29.76
N ASP A 13 0.54 10.69 30.88
CA ASP A 13 1.26 11.46 31.90
C ASP A 13 0.38 11.68 33.15
N ARG A 14 0.73 11.02 34.25
CA ARG A 14 0.44 11.41 35.66
C ARG A 14 0.74 10.22 36.56
N ASP A 15 1.95 10.14 37.09
CA ASP A 15 2.12 10.02 38.54
C ASP A 15 3.59 10.17 38.96
N ARG A 16 3.92 11.36 39.43
CA ARG A 16 5.07 11.64 40.28
C ARG A 16 4.60 12.58 41.38
N ARG A 17 4.44 12.07 42.62
CA ARG A 17 5.10 12.57 43.85
C ARG A 17 4.35 12.19 45.14
N LYS A 18 5.17 11.78 46.13
CA LYS A 18 4.98 11.75 47.61
C LYS A 18 4.18 10.55 48.14
N SER A 19 4.50 9.89 49.26
CA SER A 19 5.30 10.30 50.42
C SER A 19 5.94 9.12 51.17
N SER A 20 6.96 9.48 51.95
CA SER A 20 7.67 8.79 53.02
C SER A 20 6.84 8.00 54.05
N GLY A 21 7.40 6.89 54.52
CA GLY A 21 7.04 6.24 55.78
C GLY A 21 7.87 4.97 56.04
N HIS A 22 8.85 5.05 56.94
CA HIS A 22 9.43 3.90 57.66
C HIS A 22 8.67 3.79 58.99
N PRO A 23 8.39 2.59 59.54
CA PRO A 23 9.40 1.98 60.41
C PRO A 23 9.44 0.42 60.49
N SER A 24 10.63 -0.06 60.84
CA SER A 24 10.94 -1.12 61.82
C SER A 24 10.36 -2.55 61.67
N GLY A 25 11.21 -3.44 61.13
CA GLY A 25 11.69 -4.65 61.81
C GLY A 25 10.71 -5.76 62.19
N LYS A 26 10.67 -6.84 61.39
CA LYS A 26 10.65 -8.24 61.87
C LYS A 26 11.42 -9.13 60.91
N HIS A 27 12.38 -9.88 61.45
CA HIS A 27 13.05 -10.99 60.79
C HIS A 27 12.02 -12.04 60.36
N ILE A 28 11.96 -12.33 59.06
CA ILE A 28 11.40 -13.57 58.52
C ILE A 28 12.49 -14.18 57.65
N GLU A 29 13.00 -15.30 58.11
CA GLU A 29 13.92 -16.18 57.41
C GLU A 29 13.17 -16.78 56.21
N ILE A 30 13.47 -16.31 55.00
CA ILE A 30 12.89 -16.83 53.74
C ILE A 30 13.92 -17.81 53.16
N ALA A 31 13.64 -19.11 53.33
CA ALA A 31 14.29 -20.19 52.58
C ALA A 31 14.27 -19.88 51.06
N PRO A 32 15.28 -20.30 50.28
CA PRO A 32 15.37 -19.93 48.88
C PRO A 32 14.14 -20.45 48.13
N HIS A 33 13.24 -19.54 47.77
CA HIS A 33 12.22 -19.83 46.78
C HIS A 33 12.95 -19.99 45.45
N SER A 34 13.17 -21.25 45.08
CA SER A 34 13.39 -21.66 43.70
C SER A 34 12.22 -21.15 42.86
N ALA A 35 12.35 -19.93 42.35
CA ALA A 35 11.53 -19.46 41.26
C ALA A 35 11.88 -20.34 40.06
N ALA A 36 11.00 -21.29 39.75
CA ALA A 36 11.03 -21.99 38.49
C ALA A 36 11.03 -20.93 37.38
N VAL A 37 12.13 -20.87 36.62
CA VAL A 37 12.21 -20.11 35.38
C VAL A 37 11.16 -20.72 34.45
N SER A 38 10.02 -20.04 34.30
CA SER A 38 9.02 -20.38 33.29
C SER A 38 9.75 -20.46 31.95
N GLY A 39 9.82 -21.66 31.39
CA GLY A 39 10.60 -21.97 30.20
C GLY A 39 10.23 -21.02 29.06
N ILE A 40 11.23 -20.30 28.55
CA ILE A 40 11.09 -19.54 27.30
C ILE A 40 10.91 -20.60 26.21
N SER A 41 9.69 -20.73 25.68
CA SER A 41 9.43 -21.58 24.52
C SER A 41 10.10 -20.93 23.31
N THR A 42 11.24 -21.45 22.89
CA THR A 42 12.02 -20.96 21.74
C THR A 42 11.42 -21.49 20.44
N ILE A 43 11.37 -20.66 19.40
CA ILE A 43 10.90 -21.08 18.07
C ILE A 43 11.84 -22.17 17.51
N PRO A 44 11.32 -23.33 17.03
CA PRO A 44 12.14 -24.45 16.57
C PRO A 44 12.68 -24.24 15.14
N LEU A 45 13.64 -23.32 14.97
CA LEU A 45 14.16 -22.90 13.66
C LEU A 45 14.66 -24.05 12.79
N THR A 46 15.32 -25.06 13.36
CA THR A 46 15.80 -26.24 12.62
C THR A 46 14.66 -27.09 12.09
N ALA A 47 13.58 -27.27 12.86
CA ALA A 47 12.41 -28.02 12.40
C ALA A 47 11.68 -27.25 11.28
N ILE A 48 11.63 -25.92 11.38
CA ILE A 48 11.05 -25.05 10.34
C ILE A 48 11.91 -25.11 9.07
N ALA A 49 13.24 -25.08 9.19
CA ALA A 49 14.13 -25.21 8.04
C ALA A 49 13.94 -26.55 7.32
N GLU A 50 13.82 -27.64 8.07
CA GLU A 50 13.54 -28.97 7.51
C GLU A 50 12.16 -29.03 6.85
N GLU A 51 11.14 -28.41 7.44
CA GLU A 51 9.81 -28.30 6.83
C GLU A 51 9.86 -27.54 5.50
N LEU A 52 10.56 -26.40 5.44
CA LEU A 52 10.76 -25.65 4.20
C LEU A 52 11.50 -26.49 3.16
N ARG A 53 12.57 -27.19 3.56
CA ARG A 53 13.33 -28.10 2.68
C ARG A 53 12.43 -29.18 2.10
N ARG A 54 11.68 -29.90 2.94
CA ARG A 54 10.74 -30.94 2.51
C ARG A 54 9.73 -30.43 1.49
N ARG A 55 9.21 -29.21 1.66
CA ARG A 55 8.23 -28.62 0.73
C ARG A 55 8.82 -28.29 -0.64
N PHE A 56 10.06 -27.83 -0.70
CA PHE A 56 10.72 -27.49 -1.97
C PHE A 56 11.34 -28.70 -2.67
N GLU A 57 11.75 -29.73 -1.93
CA GLU A 57 12.29 -30.98 -2.47
C GLU A 57 11.22 -32.00 -2.84
N ALA A 58 10.03 -31.93 -2.23
CA ALA A 58 8.91 -32.79 -2.61
C ALA A 58 8.50 -32.51 -4.06
N ASP A 59 8.35 -33.57 -4.84
CA ASP A 59 7.91 -33.50 -6.23
C ASP A 59 6.58 -32.74 -6.30
N ILE A 60 6.56 -31.65 -7.08
CA ILE A 60 5.48 -30.64 -7.14
C ILE A 60 4.12 -31.29 -7.53
N THR A 61 4.16 -32.52 -8.04
CA THR A 61 3.03 -33.36 -8.43
C THR A 61 2.32 -34.07 -7.27
N THR A 62 2.94 -34.19 -6.08
CA THR A 62 2.42 -35.04 -4.98
C THR A 62 2.00 -34.31 -3.71
N GLN A 63 2.27 -33.00 -3.59
CA GLN A 63 1.79 -32.20 -2.47
C GLN A 63 0.97 -30.98 -2.90
N PRO A 64 -0.31 -30.89 -2.50
CA PRO A 64 -1.15 -29.70 -2.75
C PRO A 64 -0.80 -28.51 -1.83
N VAL A 65 0.33 -28.57 -1.11
CA VAL A 65 0.60 -27.74 0.08
C VAL A 65 1.52 -26.54 -0.19
N LEU A 66 2.29 -26.52 -1.29
CA LEU A 66 3.01 -25.30 -1.71
C LEU A 66 2.05 -24.14 -2.08
N SER A 67 0.75 -24.41 -2.18
CA SER A 67 -0.20 -23.65 -2.97
C SER A 67 -1.47 -23.22 -2.24
N LYS A 68 -1.38 -22.10 -1.52
CA LYS A 68 -2.16 -20.94 -2.01
C LYS A 68 -1.20 -20.11 -2.86
N GLN A 69 -0.91 -20.65 -4.05
CA GLN A 69 0.07 -20.23 -5.08
C GLN A 69 1.00 -19.09 -4.67
N LEU A 70 2.24 -19.44 -4.28
CA LEU A 70 3.32 -18.46 -4.22
C LEU A 70 3.41 -17.75 -5.57
N ARG A 71 3.17 -16.43 -5.58
CA ARG A 71 3.18 -15.62 -6.81
C ARG A 71 4.58 -15.48 -7.38
N SER A 72 5.58 -15.51 -6.50
CA SER A 72 7.01 -15.38 -6.79
C SER A 72 7.77 -16.69 -6.54
N LEU A 73 7.17 -17.84 -6.89
CA LEU A 73 7.72 -19.19 -6.64
C LEU A 73 9.22 -19.32 -6.98
N VAL A 74 9.62 -18.91 -8.20
CA VAL A 74 11.03 -19.05 -8.65
C VAL A 74 11.99 -18.26 -7.75
N ALA A 75 11.64 -17.02 -7.40
CA ALA A 75 12.46 -16.19 -6.53
C ALA A 75 12.50 -16.74 -5.09
N THR A 76 11.36 -17.13 -4.55
CA THR A 76 11.22 -17.72 -3.21
C THR A 76 11.99 -19.02 -3.08
N SER A 77 11.86 -19.96 -4.03
CA SER A 77 12.60 -21.22 -4.04
C SER A 77 14.10 -20.98 -4.09
N ARG A 78 14.57 -20.13 -5.01
CA ARG A 78 16.00 -19.85 -5.15
C ARG A 78 16.57 -19.16 -3.91
N PHE A 79 15.81 -18.25 -3.31
CA PHE A 79 16.20 -17.58 -2.06
C PHE A 79 16.41 -18.57 -0.91
N TYR A 80 15.47 -19.49 -0.68
CA TYR A 80 15.61 -20.48 0.40
C TYR A 80 16.66 -21.55 0.09
N MET A 81 16.81 -22.00 -1.16
CA MET A 81 17.91 -22.89 -1.55
C MET A 81 19.28 -22.27 -1.23
N GLN A 82 19.49 -21.00 -1.57
CA GLN A 82 20.75 -20.29 -1.28
C GLN A 82 20.98 -20.06 0.23
N ARG A 83 19.91 -19.97 1.02
CA ARG A 83 19.97 -19.89 2.49
C ARG A 83 20.05 -21.25 3.18
N GLN A 84 20.16 -22.35 2.43
CA GLN A 84 20.08 -23.72 2.97
C GLN A 84 18.83 -23.92 3.83
N TYR A 85 17.71 -23.34 3.39
CA TYR A 85 16.39 -23.36 4.05
C TYR A 85 16.34 -22.73 5.45
N ARG A 86 17.39 -22.03 5.89
CA ARG A 86 17.35 -21.28 7.16
C ARG A 86 16.27 -20.17 7.09
N PRO A 87 15.39 -20.05 8.10
CA PRO A 87 14.42 -18.97 8.21
C PRO A 87 15.05 -17.59 8.01
N ALA A 88 14.28 -16.67 7.45
CA ALA A 88 14.72 -15.32 7.09
C ALA A 88 14.16 -14.26 8.01
N TRP A 89 12.95 -14.48 8.53
CA TRP A 89 12.13 -13.53 9.26
C TRP A 89 11.90 -13.93 10.71
N LEU A 90 12.31 -15.15 11.07
CA LEU A 90 12.22 -15.74 12.41
C LEU A 90 13.58 -15.80 13.10
N THR A 91 13.54 -15.58 14.41
CA THR A 91 14.65 -15.81 15.35
C THR A 91 14.18 -16.77 16.44
N GLU A 92 15.10 -17.32 17.24
CA GLU A 92 14.73 -18.16 18.39
C GLU A 92 13.83 -17.41 19.39
N ALA A 93 14.00 -16.10 19.48
CA ALA A 93 13.24 -15.20 20.36
C ALA A 93 11.87 -14.78 19.80
N GLY A 94 11.58 -15.04 18.52
CA GLY A 94 10.34 -14.57 17.90
C GLY A 94 10.52 -14.02 16.48
N LEU A 95 9.50 -13.28 16.04
CA LEU A 95 9.52 -12.49 14.81
C LEU A 95 10.60 -11.40 14.90
N ALA A 96 11.40 -11.23 13.84
CA ALA A 96 12.28 -10.07 13.71
C ALA A 96 11.47 -8.76 13.56
N PRO A 97 12.06 -7.56 13.78
CA PRO A 97 11.35 -6.28 13.79
C PRO A 97 11.11 -5.75 12.36
N TRP A 98 10.28 -6.44 11.60
CA TRP A 98 9.84 -6.10 10.24
C TRP A 98 8.31 -6.15 10.00
N PRO A 99 7.47 -6.86 10.80
CA PRO A 99 6.05 -7.04 10.45
C PRO A 99 5.31 -5.72 10.28
N ASP A 100 5.47 -4.80 11.24
CA ASP A 100 4.69 -3.57 11.26
C ASP A 100 5.12 -2.65 10.11
N ASP A 101 6.43 -2.56 9.84
CA ASP A 101 6.97 -1.77 8.72
C ASP A 101 6.58 -2.34 7.36
N LEU A 102 6.61 -3.67 7.20
CA LEU A 102 6.20 -4.32 5.95
C LEU A 102 4.70 -4.14 5.72
N LEU A 103 3.86 -4.36 6.74
CA LEU A 103 2.41 -4.17 6.63
C LEU A 103 2.07 -2.72 6.27
N LEU A 104 2.75 -1.74 6.87
CA LEU A 104 2.59 -0.33 6.53
C LEU A 104 2.99 -0.08 5.07
N ALA A 105 4.15 -0.56 4.65
CA ALA A 105 4.63 -0.39 3.28
C ALA A 105 3.67 -1.00 2.22
N LEU A 106 3.02 -2.12 2.55
CA LEU A 106 2.03 -2.76 1.69
C LEU A 106 0.69 -2.04 1.68
N ALA A 107 0.22 -1.54 2.83
CA ALA A 107 -1.00 -0.74 2.93
C ALA A 107 -0.88 0.57 2.13
N GLU A 108 0.32 1.16 2.12
CA GLU A 108 0.63 2.37 1.38
C GLU A 108 0.96 2.13 -0.10
N ALA A 109 0.96 0.88 -0.57
CA ALA A 109 1.22 0.54 -1.97
C ALA A 109 0.28 1.28 -2.94
N GLY A 110 -0.94 1.63 -2.47
CA GLY A 110 -1.85 2.53 -3.15
C GLY A 110 -1.15 3.80 -3.64
N ARG A 111 -0.37 4.47 -2.80
CA ARG A 111 0.31 5.74 -3.12
C ARG A 111 1.26 5.63 -4.30
N GLU A 112 1.79 4.43 -4.55
CA GLU A 112 2.68 4.14 -5.67
C GLU A 112 1.94 3.68 -6.94
N GLY A 113 0.62 3.85 -6.99
CA GLY A 113 -0.20 3.38 -8.11
C GLY A 113 -0.41 1.86 -8.14
N LEU A 114 -0.05 1.16 -7.06
CA LEU A 114 -0.26 -0.28 -6.90
C LEU A 114 -1.57 -0.55 -6.14
N ARG A 115 -2.03 -1.81 -6.14
CA ARG A 115 -3.27 -2.19 -5.45
C ARG A 115 -2.93 -2.99 -4.18
N PRO A 116 -3.26 -2.51 -2.97
CA PRO A 116 -2.97 -3.22 -1.73
C PRO A 116 -3.56 -4.63 -1.66
N THR A 117 -4.72 -4.84 -2.29
CA THR A 117 -5.40 -6.16 -2.38
C THR A 117 -4.57 -7.20 -3.11
N ASP A 118 -3.61 -6.79 -3.95
CA ASP A 118 -2.69 -7.71 -4.61
C ASP A 118 -1.67 -8.33 -3.62
N TYR A 119 -1.63 -7.96 -2.34
CA TYR A 119 -0.65 -8.46 -1.35
C TYR A 119 -1.24 -9.23 -0.18
N ARG A 120 -2.55 -9.53 -0.17
CA ARG A 120 -3.21 -10.37 0.84
C ARG A 120 -2.90 -9.94 2.29
N ILE A 121 -2.87 -8.62 2.53
CA ILE A 121 -2.45 -8.00 3.79
C ILE A 121 -3.26 -8.54 4.97
N ASP A 122 -4.57 -8.67 4.83
CA ASP A 122 -5.46 -9.17 5.90
C ASP A 122 -5.09 -10.58 6.38
N GLU A 123 -4.75 -11.47 5.44
CA GLU A 123 -4.32 -12.84 5.74
C GLU A 123 -2.97 -12.83 6.47
N LEU A 124 -2.03 -12.02 6.01
CA LEU A 124 -0.71 -11.90 6.64
C LEU A 124 -0.83 -11.33 8.06
N GLN A 125 -1.65 -10.28 8.23
CA GLN A 125 -1.92 -9.67 9.52
C GLN A 125 -2.59 -10.65 10.48
N HIS A 126 -3.54 -11.45 9.99
CA HIS A 126 -4.17 -12.51 10.79
C HIS A 126 -3.14 -13.56 11.24
N GLN A 127 -2.30 -14.07 10.31
CA GLN A 127 -1.25 -15.05 10.65
C GLN A 127 -0.26 -14.50 11.69
N LEU A 128 0.16 -13.24 11.55
CA LEU A 128 1.03 -12.55 12.50
C LEU A 128 0.37 -12.38 13.87
N THR A 129 -0.91 -12.02 13.90
CA THR A 129 -1.67 -11.87 15.15
C THR A 129 -1.78 -13.19 15.89
N VAL A 130 -2.12 -14.27 15.18
CA VAL A 130 -2.17 -15.61 15.76
C VAL A 130 -0.77 -16.02 16.26
N ALA A 131 0.27 -15.86 15.45
CA ALA A 131 1.64 -16.19 15.82
C ALA A 131 2.11 -15.46 17.10
N LYS A 132 1.82 -14.16 17.22
CA LYS A 132 2.12 -13.35 18.42
C LYS A 132 1.36 -13.85 19.65
N ASN A 133 0.09 -14.23 19.50
CA ASN A 133 -0.78 -14.63 20.61
C ASN A 133 -0.60 -16.09 21.05
N THR A 134 -0.25 -16.98 20.13
CA THR A 134 -0.20 -18.43 20.37
C THR A 134 1.22 -18.99 20.22
N GLY A 135 2.26 -18.17 20.38
CA GLY A 135 3.65 -18.54 20.05
C GLY A 135 4.13 -19.88 20.62
N ALA A 136 3.63 -20.31 21.79
CA ALA A 136 3.96 -21.61 22.38
C ALA A 136 3.25 -22.82 21.72
N THR A 137 2.12 -22.61 21.05
CA THR A 137 1.32 -23.65 20.37
C THR A 137 1.33 -23.52 18.85
N TYR A 138 2.01 -22.50 18.30
CA TYR A 138 2.15 -22.29 16.87
C TYR A 138 3.02 -23.40 16.27
N SER A 139 2.44 -24.20 15.37
CA SER A 139 3.11 -25.40 14.86
C SER A 139 4.26 -25.05 13.91
N VAL A 140 5.17 -26.02 13.71
CA VAL A 140 6.24 -25.93 12.71
C VAL A 140 5.70 -25.63 11.31
N THR A 141 4.57 -26.25 10.94
CA THR A 141 3.93 -26.03 9.64
C THR A 141 3.38 -24.61 9.50
N GLN A 142 2.77 -24.05 10.55
CA GLN A 142 2.26 -22.68 10.54
C GLN A 142 3.41 -21.66 10.46
N TRP A 143 4.52 -21.91 11.16
CA TRP A 143 5.72 -21.07 11.03
C TRP A 143 6.28 -21.09 9.60
N ALA A 144 6.37 -22.27 8.98
CA ALA A 144 6.80 -22.38 7.59
C ALA A 144 5.84 -21.68 6.62
N ASP A 145 4.53 -21.73 6.87
CA ASP A 145 3.52 -21.01 6.07
C ASP A 145 3.72 -19.50 6.13
N LEU A 146 3.91 -18.94 7.33
CA LEU A 146 4.19 -17.52 7.52
C LEU A 146 5.48 -17.11 6.79
N GLU A 147 6.52 -17.94 6.90
CA GLU A 147 7.84 -17.69 6.29
C GLU A 147 7.79 -17.60 4.78
N LEU A 148 7.03 -18.50 4.15
CA LEU A 148 6.78 -18.46 2.72
C LEU A 148 5.89 -17.30 2.33
N HIS A 149 4.84 -17.00 3.10
CA HIS A 149 3.92 -15.91 2.79
C HIS A 149 4.62 -14.53 2.83
N VAL A 150 5.43 -14.27 3.85
CA VAL A 150 6.20 -13.02 3.96
C VAL A 150 7.18 -12.89 2.81
N THR A 151 7.93 -13.96 2.52
CA THR A 151 8.94 -13.97 1.45
C THR A 151 8.30 -13.75 0.07
N ASP A 152 7.21 -14.46 -0.21
CA ASP A 152 6.45 -14.34 -1.46
C ASP A 152 5.89 -12.92 -1.65
N THR A 153 5.33 -12.36 -0.57
CA THR A 153 4.79 -11.00 -0.56
C THR A 153 5.89 -9.97 -0.79
N TRP A 154 7.05 -10.14 -0.15
CA TRP A 154 8.21 -9.28 -0.34
C TRP A 154 8.70 -9.27 -1.79
N PHE A 155 8.88 -10.46 -2.41
CA PHE A 155 9.31 -10.54 -3.81
C PHE A 155 8.26 -10.01 -4.78
N THR A 156 6.98 -10.30 -4.54
CA THR A 156 5.88 -9.80 -5.37
C THR A 156 5.83 -8.28 -5.31
N TYR A 157 5.90 -7.70 -4.11
CA TYR A 157 5.90 -6.25 -3.94
C TYR A 157 7.15 -5.59 -4.52
N GLY A 158 8.33 -6.14 -4.26
CA GLY A 158 9.59 -5.64 -4.84
C GLY A 158 9.58 -5.65 -6.37
N THR A 159 9.01 -6.69 -6.99
CA THR A 159 8.85 -6.78 -8.46
C THR A 159 7.94 -5.68 -8.97
N HIS A 160 6.79 -5.46 -8.32
CA HIS A 160 5.87 -4.39 -8.67
C HIS A 160 6.48 -2.99 -8.45
N ARG A 161 7.38 -2.83 -7.49
CA ARG A 161 8.09 -1.57 -7.23
C ARG A 161 9.12 -1.25 -8.30
N LEU A 162 9.84 -2.27 -8.79
CA LEU A 162 10.84 -2.15 -9.87
C LEU A 162 10.21 -1.84 -11.23
N GLY A 163 9.26 -2.66 -11.66
CA GLY A 163 8.77 -2.67 -13.04
C GLY A 163 7.30 -2.30 -13.19
N GLY A 164 6.61 -1.97 -12.10
CA GLY A 164 5.15 -1.91 -12.09
C GLY A 164 4.51 -3.30 -12.14
N ARG A 165 3.18 -3.32 -12.16
CA ARG A 165 2.40 -4.56 -12.13
C ARG A 165 2.29 -5.26 -13.49
N LEU A 166 2.51 -4.51 -14.57
CA LEU A 166 2.31 -4.96 -15.94
C LEU A 166 3.63 -4.82 -16.69
N ASN A 167 3.96 -5.81 -17.52
CA ASN A 167 5.11 -5.70 -18.40
C ASN A 167 4.78 -4.70 -19.53
N PRO A 168 5.49 -3.57 -19.66
CA PRO A 168 5.16 -2.53 -20.65
C PRO A 168 5.12 -3.05 -22.08
N ARG A 169 6.02 -3.98 -22.43
CA ARG A 169 6.14 -4.58 -23.77
C ARG A 169 4.96 -5.49 -24.14
N ARG A 170 4.19 -5.95 -23.14
CA ARG A 170 2.97 -6.72 -23.36
C ARG A 170 1.74 -5.83 -23.59
N ILE A 171 1.80 -4.57 -23.17
CA ILE A 171 0.72 -3.60 -23.36
C ILE A 171 0.89 -2.92 -24.71
N ASP A 172 2.07 -2.38 -24.98
CA ASP A 172 2.38 -1.69 -26.23
C ASP A 172 3.87 -1.84 -26.56
N ARG A 173 4.16 -2.32 -27.77
CA ARG A 173 5.53 -2.54 -28.25
C ARG A 173 6.26 -1.25 -28.62
N GLU A 174 5.53 -0.18 -28.93
CA GLU A 174 6.09 1.14 -29.25
C GLU A 174 6.36 1.97 -27.99
N TRP A 175 5.86 1.52 -26.84
CA TRP A 175 6.10 2.17 -25.55
C TRP A 175 7.52 1.91 -25.05
N GLY A 176 8.42 2.88 -25.27
CA GLY A 176 9.86 2.80 -24.98
C GLY A 176 10.27 2.79 -23.50
N ILE A 177 9.43 2.31 -22.58
CA ILE A 177 9.80 2.16 -21.16
C ILE A 177 10.83 1.02 -21.05
N GLN A 178 12.01 1.32 -20.50
CA GLN A 178 13.02 0.30 -20.25
C GLN A 178 12.57 -0.67 -19.14
N ASP A 179 12.78 -1.96 -19.38
CA ASP A 179 12.46 -3.01 -18.41
C ASP A 179 13.50 -2.97 -17.28
N HIS A 180 13.06 -2.65 -16.06
CA HIS A 180 13.93 -2.56 -14.89
C HIS A 180 14.08 -3.95 -14.27
N ASN A 181 14.82 -4.83 -14.96
CA ASN A 181 15.05 -6.20 -14.49
C ASN A 181 16.25 -6.23 -13.53
N ARG A 182 15.99 -6.10 -12.23
CA ARG A 182 16.99 -6.31 -11.16
C ARG A 182 16.67 -7.62 -10.45
N ASP A 183 17.68 -8.48 -10.31
CA ASP A 183 17.52 -9.70 -9.52
C ASP A 183 17.33 -9.34 -8.03
N LEU A 184 16.14 -9.63 -7.49
CA LEU A 184 15.76 -9.29 -6.12
C LEU A 184 16.27 -10.27 -5.07
N VAL A 185 16.67 -11.49 -5.44
CA VAL A 185 17.14 -12.50 -4.47
C VAL A 185 18.40 -12.03 -3.72
N PRO A 186 19.48 -11.57 -4.40
CA PRO A 186 20.65 -11.04 -3.69
C PRO A 186 20.31 -9.74 -2.93
N VAL A 187 19.34 -8.95 -3.40
CA VAL A 187 18.90 -7.73 -2.71
C VAL A 187 18.28 -8.06 -1.36
N LEU A 188 17.39 -9.04 -1.28
CA LEU A 188 16.78 -9.43 -0.02
C LEU A 188 17.81 -10.03 0.95
N GLN A 189 18.72 -10.88 0.46
CA GLN A 189 19.77 -11.49 1.31
C GLN A 189 20.65 -10.44 1.98
N ASP A 190 21.09 -9.46 1.18
CA ASP A 190 21.93 -8.37 1.62
C ASP A 190 21.18 -7.45 2.61
N ALA A 191 19.92 -7.13 2.32
CA ALA A 191 19.07 -6.32 3.17
C ALA A 191 18.78 -7.00 4.53
N LEU A 192 18.54 -8.31 4.56
CA LEU A 192 18.38 -9.05 5.82
C LEU A 192 19.64 -9.00 6.69
N THR A 193 20.83 -9.05 6.09
CA THR A 193 22.11 -8.95 6.81
C THR A 193 22.30 -7.57 7.46
N ARG A 194 21.72 -6.53 6.86
CA ARG A 194 21.78 -5.15 7.38
C ARG A 194 20.55 -4.73 8.19
N ASN A 195 19.58 -5.63 8.39
CA ASN A 195 18.28 -5.31 9.00
C ASN A 195 17.54 -4.16 8.26
N GLN A 196 17.58 -4.18 6.93
CA GLN A 196 17.04 -3.16 6.02
C GLN A 196 16.06 -3.76 4.99
N ALA A 197 15.46 -4.91 5.31
CA ALA A 197 14.62 -5.65 4.38
C ALA A 197 13.42 -4.84 3.88
N VAL A 198 12.83 -3.98 4.72
CA VAL A 198 11.73 -3.09 4.31
C VAL A 198 12.26 -1.82 3.65
N ASP A 199 13.31 -1.20 4.21
CA ASP A 199 13.91 0.04 3.69
C ASP A 199 14.35 -0.09 2.24
N VAL A 200 14.96 -1.23 1.86
CA VAL A 200 15.44 -1.41 0.49
C VAL A 200 14.30 -1.39 -0.53
N LEU A 201 13.07 -1.76 -0.16
CA LEU A 201 11.89 -1.65 -1.04
C LEU A 201 11.60 -0.20 -1.44
N GLN A 202 11.98 0.77 -0.58
CA GLN A 202 11.91 2.19 -0.87
C GLN A 202 12.81 2.61 -2.03
N THR A 203 13.94 1.93 -2.19
CA THR A 203 14.94 2.20 -3.24
C THR A 203 14.64 1.53 -4.57
N LEU A 204 13.65 0.64 -4.63
CA LEU A 204 13.30 -0.11 -5.85
C LEU A 204 12.45 0.71 -6.83
N ILE A 205 12.11 1.95 -6.51
CA ILE A 205 11.32 2.82 -7.39
C ILE A 205 12.20 3.39 -8.52
N PRO A 206 11.70 3.50 -9.76
CA PRO A 206 12.43 4.13 -10.86
C PRO A 206 12.81 5.60 -10.55
N PRO A 207 14.09 6.00 -10.65
CA PRO A 207 14.55 7.34 -10.28
C PRO A 207 14.28 8.36 -11.39
N HIS A 208 13.00 8.61 -11.69
CA HIS A 208 12.60 9.47 -12.80
C HIS A 208 11.64 10.56 -12.34
N SER A 209 11.92 11.81 -12.72
CA SER A 209 11.06 12.95 -12.36
C SER A 209 9.63 12.82 -12.90
N GLY A 210 9.44 12.05 -13.98
CA GLY A 210 8.12 11.70 -14.50
C GLY A 210 7.32 10.82 -13.54
N TYR A 211 7.95 9.87 -12.87
CA TYR A 211 7.32 9.03 -11.86
C TYR A 211 6.80 9.87 -10.69
N GLU A 212 7.63 10.78 -10.15
CA GLU A 212 7.21 11.67 -9.06
C GLU A 212 6.03 12.56 -9.44
N ARG A 213 6.00 13.09 -10.68
CA ARG A 213 4.85 13.86 -11.17
C ARG A 213 3.58 13.01 -11.27
N LEU A 214 3.69 11.76 -11.71
CA LEU A 214 2.56 10.83 -11.78
C LEU A 214 2.04 10.46 -10.39
N ARG A 215 2.96 10.23 -9.44
CA ARG A 215 2.65 9.95 -8.04
C ARG A 215 1.89 11.12 -7.40
N GLN A 216 2.35 12.35 -7.63
CA GLN A 216 1.66 13.55 -7.16
C GLN A 216 0.27 13.69 -7.81
N ALA A 217 0.17 13.53 -9.14
CA ALA A 217 -1.10 13.61 -9.83
C ALA A 217 -2.11 12.55 -9.32
N LEU A 218 -1.64 11.33 -9.03
CA LEU A 218 -2.45 10.28 -8.42
C LEU A 218 -2.97 10.70 -7.03
N ALA A 219 -2.11 11.30 -6.20
CA ALA A 219 -2.52 11.81 -4.90
C ALA A 219 -3.60 12.89 -5.03
N ASP A 220 -3.43 13.81 -5.98
CA ASP A 220 -4.40 14.88 -6.26
C ASP A 220 -5.75 14.30 -6.71
N TYR A 221 -5.74 13.30 -7.60
CA TYR A 221 -6.97 12.66 -8.10
C TYR A 221 -7.70 11.88 -7.00
N ARG A 222 -7.00 11.20 -6.10
CA ARG A 222 -7.63 10.53 -4.97
C ARG A 222 -8.23 11.50 -3.98
N ALA A 223 -7.51 12.57 -3.65
CA ALA A 223 -8.05 13.63 -2.81
C ALA A 223 -9.33 14.22 -3.43
N LEU A 224 -9.39 14.34 -4.75
CA LEU A 224 -10.60 14.77 -5.43
C LEU A 224 -11.74 13.74 -5.34
N GLU A 225 -11.44 12.46 -5.53
CA GLU A 225 -12.40 11.36 -5.38
C GLU A 225 -13.00 11.33 -3.96
N ASP A 226 -12.16 11.42 -2.94
CA ASP A 226 -12.56 11.48 -1.53
C ASP A 226 -13.45 12.70 -1.22
N ASN A 227 -13.27 13.79 -1.97
CA ASN A 227 -14.08 15.00 -1.91
C ASN A 227 -15.37 14.95 -2.77
N GLY A 228 -15.81 13.76 -3.18
CA GLY A 228 -17.04 13.55 -3.95
C GLY A 228 -16.84 13.50 -5.47
N GLY A 229 -15.59 13.46 -5.91
CA GLY A 229 -15.22 13.33 -7.32
C GLY A 229 -15.60 14.55 -8.15
N TRP A 230 -15.75 14.34 -9.45
CA TRP A 230 -16.10 15.41 -10.35
C TRP A 230 -17.62 15.62 -10.47
N PRO A 231 -18.11 16.85 -10.27
CA PRO A 231 -19.51 17.18 -10.51
C PRO A 231 -19.94 16.82 -11.93
N ILE A 232 -21.09 16.15 -12.04
CA ILE A 232 -21.69 15.79 -13.32
C ILE A 232 -22.38 17.03 -13.92
N VAL A 233 -22.10 17.31 -15.18
CA VAL A 233 -22.79 18.34 -15.98
C VAL A 233 -23.87 17.64 -16.79
N SER A 234 -25.13 18.03 -16.61
CA SER A 234 -26.22 17.38 -17.34
C SER A 234 -26.15 17.68 -18.84
N THR A 235 -26.63 16.74 -19.64
CA THR A 235 -26.66 16.86 -21.09
C THR A 235 -27.65 17.95 -21.53
N GLY A 236 -27.46 18.49 -22.73
CA GLY A 236 -28.36 19.49 -23.32
C GLY A 236 -27.65 20.39 -24.34
N SER A 237 -28.31 21.48 -24.73
CA SER A 237 -27.83 22.43 -25.74
C SER A 237 -26.44 23.01 -25.44
N LYS A 238 -25.76 23.46 -26.49
CA LYS A 238 -24.46 24.16 -26.42
C LYS A 238 -24.50 25.31 -25.40
N LEU A 239 -23.48 25.41 -24.54
CA LEU A 239 -23.27 26.56 -23.65
C LEU A 239 -22.06 27.37 -24.14
N ALA A 240 -22.27 28.67 -24.34
CA ALA A 240 -21.25 29.62 -24.79
C ALA A 240 -21.44 30.96 -24.06
N LYS A 241 -20.49 31.88 -24.24
CA LYS A 241 -20.51 33.23 -23.64
C LYS A 241 -21.88 33.90 -23.79
N GLY A 242 -22.40 34.44 -22.70
CA GLY A 242 -23.70 35.11 -22.63
C GLY A 242 -24.89 34.18 -22.38
N ALA A 243 -24.71 32.85 -22.47
CA ALA A 243 -25.78 31.91 -22.14
C ALA A 243 -26.16 31.99 -20.65
N ARG A 244 -27.46 31.89 -20.35
CA ARG A 244 -27.98 31.76 -18.99
C ARG A 244 -28.71 30.43 -18.82
N HIS A 245 -28.19 29.54 -17.97
CA HIS A 245 -28.77 28.22 -17.73
C HIS A 245 -28.31 27.62 -16.40
N ALA A 246 -29.15 26.79 -15.76
CA ALA A 246 -28.76 26.00 -14.59
C ALA A 246 -27.50 25.13 -14.78
N ARG A 247 -27.21 24.68 -16.02
CA ARG A 247 -26.03 23.87 -16.36
C ARG A 247 -24.72 24.64 -16.26
N VAL A 248 -24.77 25.98 -16.28
CA VAL A 248 -23.60 26.83 -16.05
C VAL A 248 -23.04 26.60 -14.64
N ARG A 249 -23.91 26.45 -13.62
CA ARG A 249 -23.47 26.15 -12.26
C ARG A 249 -22.76 24.79 -12.17
N GLN A 250 -23.31 23.79 -12.84
CA GLN A 250 -22.71 22.45 -12.90
C GLN A 250 -21.34 22.50 -13.60
N LEU A 251 -21.24 23.23 -14.72
CA LEU A 251 -19.99 23.41 -15.45
C LEU A 251 -18.94 24.15 -14.62
N ARG A 252 -19.32 25.19 -13.87
CA ARG A 252 -18.43 25.89 -12.94
C ARG A 252 -17.92 24.96 -11.85
N ALA A 253 -18.81 24.21 -11.21
CA ALA A 253 -18.43 23.23 -10.18
C ALA A 253 -17.46 22.18 -10.74
N ARG A 254 -17.74 21.66 -11.95
CA ARG A 254 -16.86 20.70 -12.65
C ARG A 254 -15.48 21.28 -12.94
N LEU A 255 -15.40 22.51 -13.46
CA LEU A 255 -14.12 23.13 -13.80
C LEU A 255 -13.34 23.61 -12.56
N LEU A 256 -14.03 23.97 -11.48
CA LEU A 256 -13.41 24.25 -10.18
C LEU A 256 -12.77 22.98 -9.61
N ALA A 257 -13.51 21.87 -9.59
CA ALA A 257 -13.02 20.55 -9.18
C ALA A 257 -11.84 20.05 -10.04
N SER A 258 -11.74 20.51 -11.28
CA SER A 258 -10.68 20.14 -12.22
C SER A 258 -9.46 21.07 -12.18
N GLY A 259 -9.51 22.14 -11.37
CA GLY A 259 -8.50 23.20 -11.33
C GLY A 259 -8.48 24.13 -12.55
N ASP A 260 -9.41 23.95 -13.49
CA ASP A 260 -9.51 24.78 -14.70
C ASP A 260 -10.17 26.14 -14.43
N LEU A 261 -10.90 26.29 -13.32
CA LEU A 261 -11.48 27.53 -12.81
C LEU A 261 -10.99 27.77 -11.38
N THR A 262 -10.53 28.98 -11.06
CA THR A 262 -10.08 29.30 -9.68
C THR A 262 -11.27 29.61 -8.77
N ALA A 263 -11.09 29.48 -7.45
CA ALA A 263 -12.15 29.79 -6.49
C ALA A 263 -12.62 31.26 -6.59
N GLU A 264 -11.68 32.18 -6.81
CA GLU A 264 -11.95 33.60 -6.99
C GLU A 264 -12.79 33.85 -8.26
N ALA A 265 -12.43 33.19 -9.36
CA ALA A 265 -13.13 33.29 -10.64
C ALA A 265 -14.48 32.55 -10.64
N ALA A 266 -14.66 31.56 -9.77
CA ALA A 266 -15.94 30.87 -9.58
C ALA A 266 -16.97 31.73 -8.84
N GLY A 267 -16.52 32.72 -8.05
CA GLY A 267 -17.38 33.52 -7.18
C GLY A 267 -18.17 32.63 -6.20
N ALA A 268 -19.41 32.99 -5.90
CA ALA A 268 -20.28 32.18 -5.02
C ALA A 268 -20.77 30.85 -5.64
N GLY A 269 -20.34 30.48 -6.87
CA GLY A 269 -20.75 29.24 -7.54
C GLY A 269 -22.24 29.16 -7.93
N GLN A 270 -23.04 30.18 -7.62
CA GLN A 270 -24.48 30.24 -7.90
C GLN A 270 -24.82 30.93 -9.23
N ASP A 271 -23.82 31.44 -9.95
CA ASP A 271 -24.06 32.16 -11.20
C ASP A 271 -24.52 31.21 -12.31
N THR A 272 -25.59 31.60 -12.98
CA THR A 272 -26.17 30.89 -14.12
C THR A 272 -25.73 31.48 -15.45
N VAL A 273 -24.93 32.56 -15.45
CA VAL A 273 -24.40 33.21 -16.65
C VAL A 273 -23.03 32.65 -17.01
N PHE A 274 -22.89 32.30 -18.29
CA PHE A 274 -21.62 31.92 -18.89
C PHE A 274 -20.84 33.19 -19.23
N ASP A 275 -19.99 33.61 -18.29
CA ASP A 275 -19.17 34.81 -18.39
C ASP A 275 -17.82 34.54 -19.09
N ASP A 276 -16.98 35.58 -19.16
CA ASP A 276 -15.63 35.45 -19.71
C ASP A 276 -14.72 34.56 -18.87
N ALA A 277 -14.85 34.56 -17.55
CA ALA A 277 -14.04 33.73 -16.67
C ALA A 277 -14.29 32.24 -16.93
N LEU A 278 -15.55 31.85 -17.05
CA LEU A 278 -15.98 30.49 -17.40
C LEU A 278 -15.55 30.11 -18.81
N ARG A 279 -15.65 31.03 -19.78
CA ARG A 279 -15.13 30.79 -21.14
C ARG A 279 -13.65 30.45 -21.13
N GLN A 280 -12.85 31.21 -20.38
CA GLN A 280 -11.41 30.95 -20.28
C GLN A 280 -11.12 29.62 -19.56
N ALA A 281 -11.91 29.25 -18.56
CA ALA A 281 -11.80 27.94 -17.92
C ALA A 281 -12.12 26.79 -18.88
N VAL A 282 -13.17 26.92 -19.71
CA VAL A 282 -13.49 25.92 -20.75
C VAL A 282 -12.34 25.80 -21.75
N LYS A 283 -11.73 26.91 -22.18
CA LYS A 283 -10.56 26.88 -23.07
C LYS A 283 -9.37 26.16 -22.45
N ARG A 284 -9.09 26.41 -21.16
CA ARG A 284 -8.01 25.71 -20.42
C ARG A 284 -8.26 24.21 -20.37
N PHE A 285 -9.48 23.81 -20.02
CA PHE A 285 -9.90 22.41 -20.04
C PHE A 285 -9.69 21.80 -21.43
N GLN A 286 -10.24 22.42 -22.48
CA GLN A 286 -10.13 21.93 -23.85
C GLN A 286 -8.67 21.74 -24.27
N ARG A 287 -7.81 22.73 -24.02
CA ARG A 287 -6.38 22.65 -24.34
C ARG A 287 -5.67 21.52 -23.60
N ARG A 288 -5.97 21.35 -22.29
CA ARG A 288 -5.41 20.28 -21.46
C ARG A 288 -5.81 18.88 -21.94
N HIS A 289 -6.98 18.77 -22.56
CA HIS A 289 -7.52 17.53 -23.11
C HIS A 289 -7.31 17.37 -24.63
N GLY A 290 -6.48 18.22 -25.26
CA GLY A 290 -6.19 18.13 -26.69
C GLY A 290 -7.37 18.45 -27.62
N LEU A 291 -8.38 19.15 -27.10
CA LEU A 291 -9.55 19.62 -27.85
C LEU A 291 -9.31 21.02 -28.42
N THR A 292 -10.04 21.38 -29.48
CA THR A 292 -10.09 22.77 -29.98
C THR A 292 -10.57 23.71 -28.88
N ASP A 293 -9.77 24.74 -28.56
CA ASP A 293 -10.03 25.66 -27.46
C ASP A 293 -11.00 26.80 -27.82
N ASP A 294 -12.15 26.44 -28.40
CA ASP A 294 -13.18 27.39 -28.82
C ASP A 294 -13.92 28.08 -27.64
N GLY A 295 -13.74 27.57 -26.42
CA GLY A 295 -14.38 28.10 -25.21
C GLY A 295 -15.86 27.77 -25.12
N VAL A 296 -16.31 26.74 -25.84
CA VAL A 296 -17.70 26.31 -25.87
C VAL A 296 -17.84 24.91 -25.26
N SER A 297 -18.77 24.77 -24.31
CA SER A 297 -19.24 23.45 -23.91
C SER A 297 -20.29 22.95 -24.91
N GLY A 298 -19.89 22.02 -25.79
CA GLY A 298 -20.75 21.42 -26.80
C GLY A 298 -21.97 20.68 -26.21
N ALA A 299 -22.92 20.34 -27.08
CA ALA A 299 -23.97 19.39 -26.70
C ALA A 299 -23.31 18.04 -26.39
N ALA A 300 -23.65 17.43 -25.26
CA ALA A 300 -23.15 16.10 -24.94
C ALA A 300 -23.65 15.12 -26.00
N ASN A 301 -22.77 14.68 -26.90
CA ASN A 301 -22.97 13.41 -27.58
C ASN A 301 -22.53 12.34 -26.56
N PRO A 302 -23.43 11.49 -26.04
CA PRO A 302 -23.13 10.55 -24.96
C PRO A 302 -21.95 9.61 -25.25
N SER A 303 -21.52 9.50 -26.51
CA SER A 303 -20.45 8.61 -26.96
C SER A 303 -19.01 9.11 -26.75
N ARG A 304 -18.75 10.30 -26.16
CA ARG A 304 -17.36 10.82 -26.08
C ARG A 304 -16.88 11.38 -24.73
N VAL A 305 -17.70 11.34 -23.69
CA VAL A 305 -17.32 11.83 -22.33
C VAL A 305 -17.02 10.68 -21.37
N GLU A 306 -17.40 9.45 -21.71
CA GLU A 306 -17.13 8.26 -20.88
C GLU A 306 -15.70 7.70 -21.04
N HIS A 307 -14.96 8.10 -22.08
CA HIS A 307 -13.67 7.49 -22.42
C HIS A 307 -12.42 8.29 -22.03
N SER A 308 -12.54 9.43 -21.34
CA SER A 308 -11.36 10.19 -20.87
C SER A 308 -10.96 9.86 -19.42
N GLY A 309 -11.39 8.70 -18.91
CA GLY A 309 -11.23 8.30 -17.51
C GLY A 309 -10.96 6.80 -17.33
N HIS A 310 -10.28 6.17 -18.29
CA HIS A 310 -9.72 4.83 -18.15
C HIS A 310 -8.21 4.85 -18.41
#